data_AF-A0A060BVY5-F1
#
_entry.id   AF-A0A060BVY5-F1
#
_cell.length_a   1.000
_cell.length_b   1.000
_cell.length_c   1.000
_cell.angle_alpha   90.00
_cell.angle_beta   90.00
_cell.angle_gamma   90.00
#
_symmetry.space_group_name_H-M   'P 1'
#
loop_
_entity.id
_entity.type
_entity.pdbx_description
1 polymer ?
#
loop_
_entity_poly.entity_id
_entity_poly.type
_entity_poly.pdbx_seq_one_letter_code
_entity_poly.pdbx_strand_id
1 'polypeptide(L)'
;MLDQKWGVWTTIAGPISVLVAAVALSPAVFPAYIAWVMLTRYLYCWLLSLTRKTPGFPISFALLLYFSQITGALVKSFVLFRLDRQKWTRQPGGAGKARQALTVQARLRSWSSVWVHTLAFGWLTFAVIL
;
A
#
# COMPACT_ATOMS: atom_id res chain seq x y z
N MET A 1 -12.12 -3.68 12.57
CA MET A 1 -12.14 -3.91 11.11
C MET A 1 -12.00 -2.64 10.27
N LEU A 2 -12.42 -1.47 10.75
CA LEU A 2 -12.24 -0.19 10.03
C LEU A 2 -10.77 0.24 9.94
N ASP A 3 -10.04 0.19 11.06
CA ASP A 3 -8.64 0.61 11.16
C ASP A 3 -7.73 -0.04 10.09
N GLN A 4 -7.90 -1.36 9.88
CA GLN A 4 -7.15 -2.12 8.89
C GLN A 4 -7.38 -1.66 7.43
N LYS A 5 -8.57 -1.13 7.12
CA LYS A 5 -8.92 -0.65 5.77
C LYS A 5 -8.40 0.76 5.54
N TRP A 6 -8.54 1.63 6.55
CA TRP A 6 -8.06 3.02 6.47
C TRP A 6 -6.54 3.10 6.36
N GLY A 7 -5.81 2.27 7.10
CA GLY A 7 -4.34 2.28 7.09
C GLY A 7 -3.70 2.00 5.71
N VAL A 8 -4.40 1.28 4.81
CA VAL A 8 -3.92 1.06 3.44
C VAL A 8 -3.93 2.37 2.65
N TRP A 9 -5.05 3.08 2.70
CA TRP A 9 -5.28 4.27 1.89
C TRP A 9 -4.47 5.46 2.38
N THR A 10 -4.34 5.66 3.68
CA THR A 10 -3.53 6.76 4.24
C THR A 10 -2.04 6.59 3.93
N THR A 11 -1.54 5.35 3.91
CA THR A 11 -0.15 5.05 3.54
C THR A 11 0.15 5.38 2.07
N ILE A 12 -0.83 5.18 1.18
CA ILE A 12 -0.72 5.49 -0.26
C ILE A 12 -0.97 6.98 -0.53
N ALA A 13 -1.81 7.64 0.26
CA ALA A 13 -2.16 9.05 0.09
C ALA A 13 -0.93 9.96 0.18
N GLY A 14 0.02 9.68 1.09
CA GLY A 14 1.24 10.48 1.24
C GLY A 14 2.12 10.53 -0.03
N PRO A 15 2.48 9.39 -0.63
CA PRO A 15 3.18 9.37 -1.92
C PRO A 15 2.37 10.03 -3.06
N ILE A 16 1.05 9.87 -3.10
CA ILE A 16 0.24 10.52 -4.13
C ILE A 16 0.27 12.05 -3.95
N SER A 17 0.12 12.54 -2.72
CA SER A 17 0.11 13.98 -2.45
C SER A 17 1.45 14.63 -2.78
N VAL A 18 2.58 13.97 -2.50
CA VAL A 18 3.89 14.52 -2.89
C VAL A 18 4.06 14.58 -4.41
N LEU A 19 3.58 13.56 -5.14
CA LEU A 19 3.66 13.54 -6.60
C LEU A 19 2.79 14.65 -7.21
N VAL A 20 1.57 14.81 -6.72
CA VAL A 20 0.66 15.89 -7.15
C VAL A 20 1.27 17.26 -6.83
N ALA A 21 1.76 17.46 -5.61
CA ALA A 21 2.39 18.71 -5.19
C ALA A 21 3.69 19.02 -5.96
N ALA A 22 4.49 18.00 -6.28
CA ALA A 22 5.71 18.18 -7.06
C ALA A 22 5.43 18.68 -8.48
N VAL A 23 4.32 18.23 -9.09
CA VAL A 23 3.87 18.68 -10.41
C VAL A 23 3.18 20.05 -10.33
N ALA A 24 2.35 20.28 -9.31
CA ALA A 24 1.51 21.48 -9.22
C ALA A 24 2.21 22.71 -8.64
N LEU A 25 3.18 22.52 -7.73
CA LEU A 25 3.83 23.60 -6.99
C LEU A 25 5.32 23.71 -7.37
N SER A 26 6.10 22.70 -7.04
CA SER A 26 7.54 22.68 -7.31
C SER A 26 8.12 21.28 -7.11
N PRO A 27 9.04 20.82 -7.98
CA PRO A 27 9.78 19.57 -7.77
C PRO A 27 10.58 19.53 -6.46
N ALA A 28 10.90 20.69 -5.87
CA ALA A 28 11.59 20.80 -4.59
C ALA A 28 10.79 20.22 -3.39
N VAL A 29 9.49 19.98 -3.55
CA VAL A 29 8.66 19.31 -2.53
C VAL A 29 9.10 17.86 -2.31
N PHE A 30 9.65 17.20 -3.33
CA PHE A 30 10.07 15.81 -3.25
C PHE A 30 11.19 15.55 -2.21
N PRO A 31 12.33 16.26 -2.22
CA PRO A 31 13.34 16.10 -1.18
C PRO A 31 12.84 16.51 0.22
N ALA A 32 11.97 17.52 0.32
CA ALA A 32 11.37 17.91 1.61
C ALA A 32 10.51 16.77 2.20
N TYR A 33 9.70 16.10 1.38
CA TYR A 33 8.93 14.94 1.78
C TYR A 33 9.82 13.77 2.21
N ILE A 34 10.87 13.46 1.45
CA ILE A 34 11.82 12.39 1.82
C ILE A 34 12.46 12.71 3.16
N ALA A 35 12.93 13.94 3.37
CA ALA A 35 13.52 14.37 4.63
C ALA A 35 12.53 14.20 5.79
N TRP A 36 11.27 14.61 5.60
CA TRP A 36 10.22 14.47 6.60
C TRP A 36 9.91 13.00 6.94
N VAL A 37 9.71 12.16 5.93
CA VAL A 37 9.47 10.72 6.14
C VAL A 37 10.65 10.09 6.88
N MET A 38 11.87 10.35 6.45
CA MET A 38 13.07 9.79 7.07
C MET A 38 13.24 10.27 8.51
N LEU A 39 12.95 11.55 8.79
CA LEU A 39 12.93 12.08 10.16
C LEU A 39 11.99 11.28 11.06
N THR A 40 10.73 11.10 10.66
CA THR A 40 9.76 10.35 11.49
C THR A 40 10.16 8.87 11.69
N ARG A 41 10.74 8.24 10.67
CA ARG A 41 11.20 6.84 10.74
C ARG A 41 12.42 6.69 11.64
N TYR A 42 13.35 7.63 11.57
CA TYR A 42 14.50 7.64 12.48
C TYR A 42 14.11 7.95 13.91
N LEU A 43 13.18 8.87 14.15
CA LEU A 43 12.63 9.11 15.48
C LEU A 43 11.98 7.85 16.06
N TYR A 44 11.23 7.11 15.23
CA TYR A 44 10.64 5.83 15.64
C TYR A 44 11.70 4.76 15.96
N CYS A 45 12.71 4.59 15.09
CA CYS A 45 13.83 3.69 15.34
C CYS A 45 14.62 4.08 16.59
N TRP A 46 14.78 5.39 16.85
CA TRP A 46 15.47 5.90 18.03
C TRP A 46 14.69 5.57 19.30
N LEU A 47 13.38 5.83 19.32
CA LEU A 47 12.52 5.47 20.45
C LEU A 47 12.55 3.96 20.73
N LEU A 48 12.53 3.12 19.70
CA LEU A 48 12.67 1.67 19.84
C LEU A 48 14.06 1.25 20.34
N SER A 49 15.11 2.02 20.02
CA SER A 49 16.46 1.73 20.53
C SER A 49 16.57 1.97 22.04
N LEU A 50 15.79 2.91 22.60
CA LEU A 50 15.76 3.17 24.04
C LEU A 50 15.24 1.99 24.87
N THR A 51 14.42 1.11 24.28
CA THR A 51 13.88 -0.07 24.96
C THR A 51 14.66 -1.35 24.67
N ARG A 52 15.65 -1.31 23.78
CA ARG A 52 16.46 -2.46 23.41
C ARG A 52 17.65 -2.65 24.36
N LYS A 53 17.89 -3.92 24.74
CA LYS A 53 19.07 -4.34 25.51
C LYS A 53 20.38 -4.34 24.71
N THR A 54 20.30 -4.33 23.38
CA THR A 54 21.47 -4.39 22.49
C THR A 54 21.86 -2.99 22.05
N PRO A 55 23.14 -2.57 22.23
CA PRO A 55 23.60 -1.26 21.80
C PRO A 55 23.65 -1.17 20.27
N GLY A 56 23.15 -0.06 19.71
CA GLY A 56 23.27 0.27 18.29
C GLY A 56 22.03 0.94 17.71
N PHE A 57 22.22 2.00 16.92
CA PHE A 57 21.15 2.66 16.16
C PHE A 57 21.07 2.06 14.75
N PRO A 58 19.97 1.36 14.39
CA PRO A 58 19.89 0.67 13.12
C PRO A 58 19.49 1.65 12.00
N ILE A 59 20.47 2.33 11.39
CA ILE A 59 20.26 3.35 10.36
C ILE A 59 19.49 2.81 9.13
N SER A 60 19.72 1.54 8.76
CA SER A 60 19.05 0.89 7.64
C SER A 60 17.59 0.52 7.91
N PHE A 61 17.19 0.44 9.18
CA PHE A 61 15.84 0.00 9.56
C PHE A 61 14.78 1.02 9.17
N ALA A 62 15.09 2.31 9.23
CA ALA A 62 14.16 3.38 8.84
C ALA A 62 13.69 3.22 7.37
N LEU A 63 14.63 2.94 6.47
CA LEU A 63 14.34 2.67 5.06
C LEU A 63 13.52 1.40 4.88
N LEU A 64 13.91 0.32 5.56
CA LEU A 64 13.19 -0.97 5.47
C LEU A 64 11.75 -0.85 5.99
N LEU A 65 11.53 -0.10 7.07
CA LEU A 65 10.21 0.15 7.64
C LEU A 65 9.32 0.95 6.69
N TYR A 66 9.87 1.99 6.04
CA TYR A 66 9.11 2.76 5.05
C TYR A 66 8.77 1.90 3.84
N PHE A 67 9.75 1.18 3.28
CA PHE A 67 9.53 0.25 2.17
C PHE A 67 8.45 -0.80 2.50
N SER A 68 8.51 -1.39 3.69
CA SER A 68 7.56 -2.41 4.12
C SER A 68 6.14 -1.86 4.25
N GLN A 69 5.99 -0.61 4.70
CA GLN A 69 4.68 0.06 4.78
C GLN A 69 4.09 0.31 3.40
N ILE A 70 4.88 0.88 2.48
CA ILE A 70 4.42 1.17 1.12
C ILE A 70 4.07 -0.12 0.38
N THR A 71 5.00 -1.09 0.34
CA THR A 71 4.78 -2.38 -0.31
C THR A 71 3.61 -3.13 0.32
N GLY A 72 3.52 -3.13 1.66
CA GLY A 72 2.41 -3.75 2.38
C GLY A 72 1.07 -3.12 2.05
N ALA A 73 0.99 -1.79 1.94
CA ALA A 73 -0.22 -1.09 1.52
C ALA A 73 -0.59 -1.40 0.07
N LEU A 74 0.38 -1.43 -0.85
CA LEU A 74 0.15 -1.78 -2.26
C LEU A 74 -0.40 -3.21 -2.41
N VAL A 75 0.21 -4.18 -1.74
CA VAL A 75 -0.28 -5.57 -1.75
C VAL A 75 -1.68 -5.66 -1.14
N LYS A 76 -1.92 -5.02 0.01
CA LYS A 76 -3.24 -5.01 0.64
C LYS A 76 -4.30 -4.37 -0.26
N SER A 77 -3.98 -3.25 -0.91
CA SER A 77 -4.85 -2.60 -1.90
C SER A 77 -5.16 -3.56 -3.06
N PHE A 78 -4.14 -4.22 -3.62
CA PHE A 78 -4.32 -5.18 -4.71
C PHE A 78 -5.20 -6.38 -4.33
N VAL A 79 -4.98 -6.94 -3.13
CA VAL A 79 -5.70 -8.11 -2.60
C VAL A 79 -7.14 -7.75 -2.24
N LEU A 80 -7.40 -6.51 -1.79
CA LEU A 80 -8.74 -6.03 -1.42
C LEU A 80 -9.72 -6.07 -2.60
N PHE A 81 -9.27 -5.82 -3.83
CA PHE A 81 -10.12 -5.87 -5.04
C PHE A 81 -10.16 -7.23 -5.72
N ARG A 82 -9.49 -8.25 -5.15
CA ARG A 82 -9.39 -9.61 -5.70
C ARG A 82 -9.77 -10.65 -4.64
N LEU A 83 -10.89 -10.38 -3.96
CA LEU A 83 -11.45 -11.25 -2.92
C LEU A 83 -11.77 -12.66 -3.46
N ASP A 84 -12.11 -12.76 -4.74
CA ASP A 84 -12.42 -14.01 -5.47
C ASP A 84 -11.22 -14.97 -5.55
N ARG A 85 -9.99 -14.45 -5.49
CA ARG A 85 -8.75 -15.24 -5.55
C ARG A 85 -8.24 -15.65 -4.17
N GLN A 86 -8.85 -15.16 -3.09
CA GLN A 86 -8.47 -15.50 -1.73
C GLN A 86 -8.96 -16.89 -1.34
N LYS A 87 -8.09 -17.71 -0.74
CA LYS A 87 -8.45 -19.03 -0.22
C LYS A 87 -8.43 -18.97 1.30
N TRP A 88 -9.60 -19.06 1.92
CA TRP A 88 -9.77 -19.04 3.37
C TRP A 88 -9.82 -20.43 4.00
N THR A 89 -10.12 -21.46 3.21
CA THR A 89 -10.21 -22.85 3.68
C THR A 89 -9.19 -23.72 2.96
N ARG A 90 -8.60 -24.67 3.69
CA ARG A 90 -7.70 -25.71 3.17
C ARG A 90 -8.45 -26.86 2.49
N GLN A 91 -9.73 -26.66 2.15
CA GLN A 91 -10.55 -27.67 1.49
C GLN A 91 -10.04 -27.85 0.04
N PRO A 92 -9.74 -29.09 -0.41
CA PRO A 92 -9.31 -29.36 -1.78
C PRO A 92 -10.51 -29.30 -2.74
N GLY A 93 -11.17 -28.15 -2.84
CA GLY A 93 -12.20 -27.88 -3.85
C GLY A 93 -11.56 -27.21 -5.06
N GLY A 94 -11.08 -27.98 -6.04
CA GLY A 94 -10.23 -27.38 -7.09
C GLY A 94 -10.20 -28.01 -8.47
N ALA A 95 -10.94 -29.07 -8.79
CA ALA A 95 -10.96 -29.58 -10.18
C ALA A 95 -11.67 -28.62 -11.17
N GLY A 96 -12.59 -27.77 -10.69
CA GLY A 96 -13.36 -26.84 -11.54
C GLY A 96 -12.72 -25.47 -11.81
N LYS A 97 -11.70 -25.06 -11.07
CA LYS A 97 -11.12 -23.69 -11.17
C LYS A 97 -10.20 -23.50 -12.37
N ALA A 98 -9.49 -24.55 -12.81
CA ALA A 98 -8.70 -24.51 -14.04
C ALA A 98 -9.60 -24.30 -15.28
N ARG A 99 -10.79 -24.91 -15.27
CA ARG A 99 -11.82 -24.73 -16.32
C ARG A 99 -12.48 -23.35 -16.26
N GLN A 100 -12.68 -22.80 -15.05
CA GLN A 100 -13.21 -21.44 -14.86
C GLN A 100 -12.25 -20.35 -15.34
N ALA A 101 -10.92 -20.51 -15.23
CA ALA A 101 -9.97 -19.50 -15.71
C ALA A 101 -10.08 -19.19 -17.22
N LEU A 102 -10.61 -20.13 -18.01
CA LEU A 102 -10.85 -19.99 -19.45
C LEU A 102 -12.23 -19.40 -19.79
N THR A 103 -13.10 -19.18 -18.80
CA THR A 103 -14.45 -18.65 -19.03
C THR A 103 -14.45 -17.13 -19.23
N VAL A 104 -15.34 -16.66 -20.11
CA VAL A 104 -15.61 -15.23 -20.32
C VAL A 104 -15.96 -14.54 -19.00
N GLN A 105 -16.69 -15.24 -18.11
CA GLN A 105 -17.04 -14.74 -16.78
C GLN A 105 -15.83 -14.48 -15.88
N ALA A 106 -14.81 -15.35 -15.89
CA ALA A 106 -13.58 -15.13 -15.13
C ALA A 106 -12.76 -13.96 -15.69
N ARG A 107 -12.73 -13.79 -17.02
CA ARG A 107 -12.13 -12.61 -17.65
C ARG A 107 -12.86 -11.35 -17.20
N LEU A 108 -14.19 -11.29 -17.37
CA LEU A 108 -15.00 -10.13 -16.99
C LEU A 108 -14.81 -9.75 -15.52
N ARG A 109 -14.76 -10.72 -14.60
CA ARG A 109 -14.45 -10.47 -13.18
C ARG A 109 -13.05 -9.89 -12.97
N SER A 110 -12.04 -10.41 -13.66
CA SER A 110 -10.68 -9.87 -13.58
C SER A 110 -10.62 -8.43 -14.08
N TRP A 111 -11.30 -8.13 -15.20
CA TRP A 111 -11.41 -6.77 -15.72
C TRP A 111 -12.15 -5.87 -14.75
N SER A 112 -13.30 -6.28 -14.22
CA SER A 112 -14.05 -5.49 -13.25
C SER A 112 -13.22 -5.19 -12.01
N SER A 113 -12.45 -6.16 -11.49
CA SER A 113 -11.53 -5.96 -10.37
C SER A 113 -10.45 -4.91 -10.67
N VAL A 114 -9.88 -4.89 -11.87
CA VAL A 114 -8.92 -3.86 -12.30
C VAL A 114 -9.59 -2.50 -12.42
N TRP A 115 -10.78 -2.45 -13.01
CA TRP A 115 -11.57 -1.23 -13.14
C TRP A 115 -11.90 -0.59 -11.80
N VAL A 116 -12.44 -1.35 -10.84
CA VAL A 116 -12.75 -0.78 -9.51
C VAL A 116 -11.49 -0.41 -8.73
N HIS A 117 -10.39 -1.12 -8.92
CA HIS A 117 -9.11 -0.82 -8.28
C HIS A 117 -8.53 0.50 -8.80
N THR A 118 -8.53 0.69 -10.13
CA THR A 118 -8.09 1.94 -10.77
C THR A 118 -8.99 3.11 -10.41
N LEU A 119 -10.32 2.93 -10.39
CA LEU A 119 -11.26 3.94 -9.91
C LEU A 119 -10.99 4.35 -8.46
N ALA A 120 -10.66 3.40 -7.58
CA ALA A 120 -10.35 3.72 -6.19
C ALA A 120 -9.08 4.59 -6.07
N PHE A 121 -8.03 4.30 -6.85
CA PHE A 121 -6.87 5.18 -6.93
C PHE A 121 -7.20 6.55 -7.52
N GLY A 122 -8.04 6.60 -8.57
CA GLY A 122 -8.51 7.86 -9.14
C GLY A 122 -9.26 8.72 -8.13
N TRP A 123 -10.15 8.11 -7.35
CA TRP A 123 -10.87 8.80 -6.27
C TRP A 123 -9.94 9.28 -5.15
N LEU A 124 -8.96 8.46 -4.78
CA LEU A 124 -7.95 8.86 -3.80
C LEU A 124 -7.14 10.08 -4.29
N THR A 125 -6.70 10.07 -5.55
CA THR A 125 -6.01 11.22 -6.16
C THR A 125 -6.90 12.45 -6.21
N PHE A 126 -8.17 12.30 -6.60
CA PHE A 126 -9.13 13.41 -6.58
C PHE A 126 -9.31 14.00 -5.17
N ALA A 127 -9.46 13.13 -4.16
CA ALA A 127 -9.59 13.55 -2.77
C ALA A 127 -8.32 14.23 -2.20
N VAL A 128 -7.14 13.96 -2.77
CA VAL A 128 -5.88 14.62 -2.42
C VAL A 128 -5.79 16.03 -3.03
N ILE A 129 -6.48 16.28 -4.14
CA ILE A 129 -6.47 17.56 -4.86
C ILE A 129 -7.49 18.55 -4.28
N LEU A 130 -8.62 18.03 -3.78
CA LEU A 130 -9.70 18.82 -3.16
C LEU A 130 -9.26 19.42 -1.82
#